data_AF-U1QXB1-F1
#
_entry.id   AF-U1QXB1-F1
#
_cell.length_a   1.000
_cell.length_b   1.000
_cell.length_c   1.000
_cell.angle_alpha   90.00
_cell.angle_beta   90.00
_cell.angle_gamma   90.00
#
_symmetry.space_group_name_H-M   'P 1'
#
loop_
_entity.id
_entity.type
_entity.pdbx_description
1 polymer ?
#
loop_
_entity_poly.entity_id
_entity_poly.type
_entity_poly.pdbx_seq_one_letter_code
_entity_poly.pdbx_strand_id
1 'polypeptide(L)'
;MTESDPDASRIMDRVVNGRHLAGVAVLALVVALMGVAAVGAVTAQEGEPAEPVNIYGSAADELGNSVNNGTTIYAVVDGEEEDNLTAGPDGQFGGAGAFDDKLAVNGSTEVVFTVESPNGTEALNTTELGSADPVVEVNLTFPVATFAEIDATGDGEFATDTTGNGLLNDVNGDGEFTIFDVQAFFLNFETPAVQNNPEAFNFDGDENDQVTIFDVQELFLRLTLT
;
A
#
# COMPACT_ATOMS: atom_id res chain seq x y z
N MET A 1 -6.57 -73.77 73.07
CA MET A 1 -5.12 -73.67 73.28
C MET A 1 -4.69 -72.42 72.55
N THR A 2 -4.16 -71.40 73.24
CA THR A 2 -3.52 -70.16 72.70
C THR A 2 -4.37 -69.30 71.73
N GLU A 3 -4.55 -67.98 71.88
CA GLU A 3 -3.56 -66.87 71.88
C GLU A 3 -2.88 -66.70 70.49
N SER A 4 -2.73 -65.48 69.92
CA SER A 4 -3.05 -64.12 70.40
C SER A 4 -3.31 -63.10 69.26
N ASP A 5 -3.79 -61.91 69.64
CA ASP A 5 -3.78 -60.63 68.90
C ASP A 5 -2.31 -60.11 68.68
N PRO A 6 -1.96 -58.97 68.01
CA PRO A 6 -2.79 -57.76 67.82
C PRO A 6 -2.69 -56.91 66.51
N ASP A 7 -3.69 -56.02 66.38
CA ASP A 7 -3.72 -54.62 65.88
C ASP A 7 -2.55 -54.01 65.04
N ALA A 8 -2.91 -53.44 63.89
CA ALA A 8 -2.53 -52.06 63.53
C ALA A 8 -3.52 -51.41 62.53
N SER A 9 -4.36 -50.48 63.03
CA SER A 9 -4.33 -49.03 62.68
C SER A 9 -3.65 -48.61 61.35
N ARG A 10 -4.16 -47.73 60.47
CA ARG A 10 -5.27 -46.73 60.41
C ARG A 10 -5.31 -46.17 58.93
N ILE A 11 -6.18 -45.29 58.41
CA ILE A 11 -7.25 -44.42 58.95
C ILE A 11 -8.40 -44.17 57.90
N MET A 12 -9.39 -43.38 58.33
CA MET A 12 -10.48 -42.63 57.66
C MET A 12 -10.11 -41.74 56.44
N ASP A 13 -11.02 -41.15 55.64
CA ASP A 13 -12.51 -41.06 55.60
C ASP A 13 -12.96 -41.06 54.10
N ARG A 14 -14.15 -41.53 53.66
CA ARG A 14 -15.51 -40.92 53.76
C ARG A 14 -15.57 -39.53 53.08
N VAL A 15 -16.48 -39.22 52.15
CA VAL A 15 -17.96 -39.24 52.25
C VAL A 15 -18.66 -39.76 50.98
N VAL A 16 -19.90 -40.23 51.12
CA VAL A 16 -20.79 -40.80 50.08
C VAL A 16 -22.09 -39.98 49.98
N ASN A 17 -22.66 -39.84 48.76
CA ASN A 17 -24.10 -39.74 48.40
C ASN A 17 -24.23 -39.35 46.91
N GLY A 18 -25.24 -39.73 46.10
CA GLY A 18 -26.37 -40.68 46.15
C GLY A 18 -26.74 -41.06 44.69
N ARG A 19 -27.46 -42.13 44.30
CA ARG A 19 -28.76 -42.70 44.77
C ARG A 19 -29.89 -41.65 44.68
N HIS A 20 -31.04 -41.86 44.01
CA HIS A 20 -31.57 -43.04 43.29
C HIS A 20 -32.85 -42.71 42.44
N LEU A 21 -33.13 -43.54 41.40
CA LEU A 21 -34.46 -44.06 40.93
C LEU A 21 -35.66 -43.15 40.55
N ALA A 22 -36.26 -43.45 39.37
CA ALA A 22 -37.71 -43.40 38.99
C ALA A 22 -38.50 -42.05 39.09
N GLY A 23 -39.67 -41.84 38.45
CA GLY A 23 -40.40 -42.59 37.40
C GLY A 23 -41.91 -42.24 37.34
N VAL A 24 -42.56 -42.49 36.18
CA VAL A 24 -44.04 -42.65 35.97
C VAL A 24 -44.98 -41.40 35.96
N ALA A 25 -45.11 -40.79 34.77
CA ALA A 25 -46.33 -40.72 33.91
C ALA A 25 -47.55 -39.74 34.12
N VAL A 26 -48.27 -39.62 32.98
CA VAL A 26 -49.68 -39.22 32.67
C VAL A 26 -50.15 -37.74 32.57
N LEU A 27 -50.65 -37.42 31.36
CA LEU A 27 -51.92 -36.73 31.00
C LEU A 27 -51.91 -35.32 30.36
N ALA A 28 -52.07 -35.35 29.03
CA ALA A 28 -52.68 -34.41 28.07
C ALA A 28 -53.18 -33.00 28.48
N LEU A 29 -52.87 -32.02 27.61
CA LEU A 29 -53.88 -31.21 26.92
C LEU A 29 -53.38 -30.76 25.53
N VAL A 30 -54.26 -30.66 24.53
CA VAL A 30 -53.96 -30.06 23.22
C VAL A 30 -54.56 -28.66 23.15
N VAL A 31 -53.75 -27.67 22.82
CA VAL A 31 -54.19 -26.35 22.34
C VAL A 31 -53.39 -26.04 21.08
N ALA A 32 -54.07 -25.93 19.94
CA ALA A 32 -53.45 -25.48 18.70
C ALA A 32 -53.46 -23.95 18.65
N LEU A 33 -52.28 -23.35 18.51
CA LEU A 33 -52.11 -21.94 18.17
C LEU A 33 -51.28 -21.86 16.90
N MET A 34 -51.84 -21.25 15.86
CA MET A 34 -51.23 -21.16 14.54
C MET A 34 -50.15 -20.07 14.51
N GLY A 35 -48.98 -20.40 15.04
CA GLY A 35 -47.75 -19.68 14.72
C GLY A 35 -47.30 -20.06 13.31
N VAL A 36 -47.66 -19.26 12.30
CA VAL A 36 -46.91 -19.29 11.03
C VAL A 36 -45.54 -18.70 11.33
N ALA A 37 -44.61 -19.56 11.71
CA ALA A 37 -43.20 -19.24 11.64
C ALA A 37 -42.90 -18.98 10.15
N ALA A 38 -42.85 -17.71 9.77
CA ALA A 38 -42.20 -17.32 8.54
C ALA A 38 -40.75 -17.81 8.66
N VAL A 39 -40.45 -18.92 7.99
CA VAL A 39 -39.06 -19.27 7.68
C VAL A 39 -38.60 -18.16 6.77
N GLY A 40 -37.97 -17.14 7.36
CA GLY A 40 -37.25 -16.13 6.63
C GLY A 40 -36.16 -16.87 5.87
N ALA A 41 -36.43 -17.13 4.58
CA ALA A 41 -35.40 -17.55 3.68
C ALA A 41 -34.37 -16.43 3.67
N VAL A 42 -33.24 -16.66 4.33
CA VAL A 42 -32.06 -15.79 4.20
C VAL A 42 -31.62 -15.98 2.76
N THR A 43 -32.10 -15.10 1.89
CA THR A 43 -31.61 -14.97 0.52
C THR A 43 -30.20 -14.43 0.61
N ALA A 44 -29.23 -15.34 0.69
CA ALA A 44 -27.86 -15.06 0.32
C ALA A 44 -27.88 -14.75 -1.19
N GLN A 45 -28.11 -13.48 -1.50
CA GLN A 45 -28.04 -12.90 -2.84
C GLN A 45 -27.47 -11.48 -2.75
N GLU A 46 -26.30 -11.42 -2.16
CA GLU A 46 -25.24 -10.50 -2.62
C GLU A 46 -24.20 -11.42 -3.28
N GLY A 47 -23.45 -10.92 -4.27
CA GLY A 47 -22.63 -11.77 -5.13
C GLY A 47 -21.51 -12.50 -4.36
N GLU A 48 -20.91 -13.52 -4.98
CA GLU A 48 -19.52 -13.88 -4.63
C GLU A 48 -18.70 -12.57 -4.70
N PRO A 49 -17.83 -12.27 -3.72
CA PRO A 49 -16.92 -11.14 -3.82
C PRO A 49 -16.14 -11.21 -5.13
N ALA A 50 -15.92 -10.07 -5.79
CA ALA A 50 -15.01 -10.03 -6.91
C ALA A 50 -13.63 -10.52 -6.43
N GLU A 51 -13.02 -11.47 -7.13
CA GLU A 51 -11.66 -11.89 -6.81
C GLU A 51 -10.72 -10.70 -7.07
N PRO A 52 -9.80 -10.38 -6.13
CA PRO A 52 -8.92 -9.22 -6.29
C PRO A 52 -7.99 -9.41 -7.50
N VAL A 53 -7.69 -8.31 -8.17
CA VAL A 53 -6.75 -8.29 -9.30
C VAL A 53 -5.34 -8.27 -8.71
N ASN A 54 -4.54 -9.28 -9.05
CA ASN A 54 -3.18 -9.44 -8.50
C ASN A 54 -2.16 -8.84 -9.47
N ILE A 55 -1.61 -7.68 -9.14
CA ILE A 55 -0.78 -6.85 -10.04
C ILE A 55 0.69 -6.93 -9.63
N TYR A 56 1.57 -7.13 -10.62
CA TYR A 56 3.03 -7.13 -10.47
C TYR A 56 3.68 -6.54 -11.72
N GLY A 57 4.99 -6.31 -11.70
CA GLY A 57 5.75 -5.98 -12.90
C GLY A 57 6.96 -5.09 -12.59
N SER A 58 7.11 -4.00 -13.33
CA SER A 58 8.24 -3.06 -13.15
C SER A 58 7.78 -1.61 -13.16
N ALA A 59 8.55 -0.73 -12.53
CA ALA A 59 8.32 0.72 -12.56
C ALA A 59 9.59 1.47 -12.96
N ALA A 60 9.42 2.50 -13.78
CA ALA A 60 10.46 3.44 -14.18
C ALA A 60 9.86 4.84 -14.40
N ASP A 61 10.70 5.87 -14.49
CA ASP A 61 10.29 7.20 -14.95
C ASP A 61 10.32 7.31 -16.49
N GLU A 62 9.92 8.45 -17.05
CA GLU A 62 9.96 8.70 -18.50
C GLU A 62 11.40 8.71 -19.10
N LEU A 63 12.44 8.82 -18.28
CA LEU A 63 13.85 8.68 -18.69
C LEU A 63 14.30 7.21 -18.76
N GLY A 64 13.54 6.30 -18.15
CA GLY A 64 13.88 4.90 -18.01
C GLY A 64 14.77 4.58 -16.81
N ASN A 65 14.89 5.50 -15.83
CA ASN A 65 15.45 5.18 -14.53
C ASN A 65 14.47 4.24 -13.82
N SER A 66 14.93 3.05 -13.44
CA SER A 66 14.13 2.10 -12.67
C SER A 66 13.82 2.64 -11.28
N VAL A 67 12.65 2.28 -10.72
CA VAL A 67 12.31 2.61 -9.33
C VAL A 67 13.38 2.10 -8.35
N ASN A 68 13.74 2.95 -7.39
CA ASN A 68 14.79 2.66 -6.42
C ASN A 68 14.43 1.50 -5.47
N ASN A 69 15.43 0.66 -5.17
CA ASN A 69 15.25 -0.50 -4.30
C ASN A 69 14.85 -0.08 -2.88
N GLY A 70 13.66 -0.48 -2.45
CA GLY A 70 13.11 -0.09 -1.15
C GLY A 70 12.01 0.98 -1.24
N THR A 71 11.77 1.59 -2.40
CA THR A 71 10.60 2.45 -2.63
C THR A 71 9.32 1.61 -2.57
N THR A 72 8.32 2.10 -1.84
CA THR A 72 6.98 1.49 -1.81
C THR A 72 6.13 2.04 -2.94
N ILE A 73 5.51 1.14 -3.71
CA ILE A 73 4.45 1.46 -4.68
C ILE A 73 3.11 1.17 -4.00
N TYR A 74 2.21 2.14 -4.01
CA TYR A 74 0.87 2.04 -3.46
C TYR A 74 -0.14 1.81 -4.59
N ALA A 75 -1.13 0.94 -4.36
CA ALA A 75 -2.31 0.79 -5.20
C ALA A 75 -3.46 1.57 -4.58
N VAL A 76 -3.99 2.55 -5.32
CA VAL A 76 -5.02 3.49 -4.86
C VAL A 76 -6.27 3.37 -5.71
N VAL A 77 -7.43 3.19 -5.07
CA VAL A 77 -8.74 3.08 -5.73
C VAL A 77 -9.70 4.08 -5.09
N ASP A 78 -10.39 4.89 -5.91
CA ASP A 78 -11.28 5.97 -5.48
C ASP A 78 -10.68 6.98 -4.46
N GLY A 79 -9.35 7.00 -4.31
CA GLY A 79 -8.60 7.85 -3.36
C GLY A 79 -8.24 7.19 -2.02
N GLU A 80 -8.52 5.90 -1.83
CA GLU A 80 -8.09 5.12 -0.65
C GLU A 80 -7.03 4.06 -1.03
N GLU A 81 -6.10 3.78 -0.11
CA GLU A 81 -5.04 2.76 -0.28
C GLU A 81 -5.64 1.35 -0.13
N GLU A 82 -5.61 0.56 -1.20
CA GLU A 82 -6.07 -0.85 -1.20
C GLU A 82 -4.94 -1.81 -0.77
N ASP A 83 -3.74 -1.62 -1.29
CA ASP A 83 -2.55 -2.43 -0.98
C ASP A 83 -1.25 -1.66 -1.30
N ASN A 84 -0.11 -2.13 -0.80
CA ASN A 84 1.20 -1.58 -1.15
C ASN A 84 2.31 -2.64 -1.21
N LEU A 85 3.32 -2.41 -2.07
CA LEU A 85 4.40 -3.36 -2.30
C LEU A 85 5.73 -2.63 -2.56
N THR A 86 6.77 -3.07 -1.84
CA THR A 86 8.13 -2.51 -1.98
C THR A 86 8.84 -3.05 -3.21
N ALA A 87 9.43 -2.16 -4.01
CA ALA A 87 10.22 -2.51 -5.18
C ALA A 87 11.60 -3.08 -4.84
N GLY A 88 12.02 -4.09 -5.60
CA GLY A 88 13.31 -4.77 -5.50
C GLY A 88 14.42 -4.14 -6.35
N PRO A 89 15.61 -4.76 -6.39
CA PRO A 89 16.84 -4.17 -6.96
C PRO A 89 16.87 -4.05 -8.48
N ASP A 90 15.92 -4.66 -9.19
CA ASP A 90 15.78 -4.62 -10.65
C ASP A 90 14.60 -3.72 -11.11
N GLY A 91 14.12 -2.81 -10.24
CA GLY A 91 12.95 -1.96 -10.51
C GLY A 91 11.60 -2.70 -10.51
N GLN A 92 11.58 -3.93 -9.98
CA GLN A 92 10.42 -4.82 -10.02
C GLN A 92 9.60 -4.75 -8.75
N PHE A 93 8.28 -4.73 -8.88
CA PHE A 93 7.35 -4.91 -7.76
C PHE A 93 6.64 -6.25 -7.92
N GLY A 94 6.81 -7.13 -6.94
CA GLY A 94 6.28 -8.49 -6.98
C GLY A 94 6.94 -9.40 -8.01
N GLY A 95 6.23 -10.44 -8.46
CA GLY A 95 6.74 -11.38 -9.47
C GLY A 95 5.69 -12.31 -10.07
N ALA A 96 6.04 -12.98 -11.17
CA ALA A 96 5.12 -13.85 -11.93
C ALA A 96 4.82 -15.22 -11.27
N GLY A 97 5.59 -15.63 -10.27
CA GLY A 97 5.44 -16.91 -9.58
C GLY A 97 4.19 -16.98 -8.71
N ALA A 98 3.65 -18.19 -8.54
CA ALA A 98 2.44 -18.44 -7.75
C ALA A 98 2.60 -18.24 -6.22
N PHE A 99 3.82 -17.91 -5.77
CA PHE A 99 4.16 -17.59 -4.37
C PHE A 99 4.97 -16.29 -4.25
N ASP A 100 5.11 -15.54 -5.34
CA ASP A 100 5.75 -14.23 -5.35
C ASP A 100 4.68 -13.20 -4.94
N ASP A 101 5.06 -12.20 -4.14
CA ASP A 101 4.16 -11.14 -3.69
C ASP A 101 3.62 -10.32 -4.89
N LYS A 102 2.44 -9.70 -4.72
CA LYS A 102 1.70 -8.91 -5.73
C LYS A 102 0.80 -7.92 -4.99
N LEU A 103 0.48 -6.79 -5.63
CA LEU A 103 -0.58 -5.88 -5.17
C LEU A 103 -1.94 -6.56 -5.38
N ALA A 104 -2.70 -6.81 -4.31
CA ALA A 104 -3.97 -7.53 -4.33
C ALA A 104 -5.17 -6.57 -4.28
N VAL A 105 -5.46 -5.91 -5.40
CA VAL A 105 -6.38 -4.77 -5.46
C VAL A 105 -7.84 -5.22 -5.60
N ASN A 106 -8.73 -4.74 -4.73
CA ASN A 106 -10.17 -4.93 -4.87
C ASN A 106 -10.78 -3.74 -5.62
N GLY A 107 -11.82 -3.98 -6.42
CA GLY A 107 -12.54 -2.90 -7.08
C GLY A 107 -13.34 -3.32 -8.31
N SER A 108 -13.88 -2.33 -9.01
CA SER A 108 -14.52 -2.50 -10.32
C SER A 108 -14.31 -1.28 -11.25
N THR A 109 -13.51 -0.33 -10.78
CA THR A 109 -13.12 0.94 -11.39
C THR A 109 -11.63 0.87 -11.78
N GLU A 110 -10.97 2.02 -11.92
CA GLU A 110 -9.56 2.14 -12.23
C GLU A 110 -8.70 2.16 -10.96
N VAL A 111 -7.55 1.48 -10.98
CA VAL A 111 -6.49 1.66 -9.98
C VAL A 111 -5.43 2.62 -10.49
N VAL A 112 -5.08 3.58 -9.63
CA VAL A 112 -3.94 4.49 -9.78
C VAL A 112 -2.78 3.93 -8.95
N PHE A 113 -1.55 4.09 -9.42
CA PHE A 113 -0.36 3.71 -8.68
C PHE A 113 0.40 4.95 -8.25
N THR A 114 0.86 5.00 -7.00
CA THR A 114 1.65 6.14 -6.49
C THR A 114 2.93 5.66 -5.82
N VAL A 115 3.90 6.57 -5.67
CA VAL A 115 5.10 6.39 -4.83
C VAL A 115 5.11 7.40 -3.69
N GLU A 116 6.02 7.22 -2.73
CA GLU A 116 6.24 8.06 -1.53
C GLU A 116 5.11 8.01 -0.49
N SER A 117 3.85 8.17 -0.93
CA SER A 117 2.64 7.97 -0.14
C SER A 117 1.44 7.67 -1.05
N PRO A 118 0.29 7.23 -0.52
CA PRO A 118 -0.96 7.08 -1.28
C PRO A 118 -1.51 8.37 -1.92
N ASN A 119 -0.89 9.53 -1.67
CA ASN A 119 -1.22 10.83 -2.28
C ASN A 119 0.06 11.53 -2.83
N GLY A 120 1.14 10.76 -3.05
CA GLY A 120 2.38 11.23 -3.68
C GLY A 120 2.31 11.12 -5.20
N THR A 121 3.47 11.15 -5.85
CA THR A 121 3.58 11.15 -7.31
C THR A 121 2.86 9.96 -7.96
N GLU A 122 1.86 10.24 -8.79
CA GLU A 122 1.06 9.25 -9.53
C GLU A 122 1.80 8.72 -10.76
N ALA A 123 1.57 7.46 -11.12
CA ALA A 123 1.99 6.90 -12.41
C ALA A 123 1.13 7.47 -13.56
N LEU A 124 1.77 7.73 -14.70
CA LEU A 124 1.14 8.18 -15.95
C LEU A 124 0.23 7.10 -16.58
N ASN A 125 0.24 5.88 -16.04
CA ASN A 125 -0.59 4.77 -16.48
C ASN A 125 -1.24 4.01 -15.31
N THR A 126 -2.45 3.52 -15.60
CA THR A 126 -3.44 3.01 -14.66
C THR A 126 -3.88 1.59 -15.04
N THR A 127 -4.84 0.99 -14.32
CA THR A 127 -5.42 -0.31 -14.72
C THR A 127 -6.92 -0.42 -14.40
N GLU A 128 -7.72 -0.79 -15.41
CA GLU A 128 -9.18 -0.95 -15.33
C GLU A 128 -9.58 -2.30 -14.72
N LEU A 129 -9.73 -2.34 -13.39
CA LEU A 129 -9.98 -3.56 -12.59
C LEU A 129 -11.23 -4.31 -13.06
N GLY A 130 -12.29 -3.58 -13.42
CA GLY A 130 -13.59 -4.16 -13.84
C GLY A 130 -13.55 -4.99 -15.13
N SER A 131 -12.41 -5.07 -15.82
CA SER A 131 -12.21 -5.91 -17.01
C SER A 131 -10.86 -6.64 -17.06
N ALA A 132 -10.07 -6.59 -15.98
CA ALA A 132 -8.75 -7.22 -15.89
C ALA A 132 -8.82 -8.76 -15.79
N ASP A 133 -7.74 -9.43 -16.19
CA ASP A 133 -7.50 -10.82 -15.79
C ASP A 133 -7.15 -10.88 -14.28
N PRO A 134 -7.41 -11.98 -13.55
CA PRO A 134 -7.15 -12.06 -12.10
C PRO A 134 -5.68 -11.89 -11.68
N VAL A 135 -4.74 -11.98 -12.62
CA VAL A 135 -3.31 -11.71 -12.43
C VAL A 135 -2.80 -10.93 -13.65
N VAL A 136 -2.20 -9.75 -13.44
CA VAL A 136 -1.76 -8.84 -14.51
C VAL A 136 -0.30 -8.43 -14.31
N GLU A 137 0.46 -8.40 -15.40
CA GLU A 137 1.80 -7.82 -15.47
C GLU A 137 1.70 -6.40 -16.03
N VAL A 138 2.17 -5.40 -15.27
CA VAL A 138 2.10 -3.96 -15.61
C VAL A 138 3.48 -3.33 -15.53
N ASN A 139 3.85 -2.59 -16.56
CA ASN A 139 5.04 -1.74 -16.54
C ASN A 139 4.59 -0.30 -16.29
N LEU A 140 4.77 0.16 -15.05
CA LEU A 140 4.40 1.49 -14.62
C LEU A 140 5.39 2.52 -15.15
N THR A 141 4.87 3.66 -15.59
CA THR A 141 5.67 4.81 -16.02
C THR A 141 5.30 6.00 -15.17
N PHE A 142 6.22 6.46 -14.35
CA PHE A 142 6.09 7.66 -13.53
C PHE A 142 6.55 8.91 -14.32
N PRO A 143 6.13 10.12 -13.92
CA PRO A 143 6.61 11.37 -14.49
C PRO A 143 8.13 11.43 -14.60
N VAL A 144 8.63 12.23 -15.54
CA VAL A 144 10.06 12.50 -15.70
C VAL A 144 10.80 12.74 -14.38
N ALA A 145 12.05 12.25 -14.30
CA ALA A 145 12.96 12.38 -13.16
C ALA A 145 12.49 11.81 -11.80
N THR A 146 11.30 11.19 -11.67
CA THR A 146 10.77 10.65 -10.40
C THR A 146 11.73 9.67 -9.68
N PHE A 147 12.66 9.02 -10.40
CA PHE A 147 13.66 8.12 -9.82
C PHE A 147 15.12 8.54 -10.12
N ALA A 148 15.36 9.80 -10.49
CA ALA A 148 16.68 10.30 -10.86
C ALA A 148 17.51 10.75 -9.65
N GLU A 149 18.62 10.05 -9.37
CA GLU A 149 19.58 10.41 -8.31
C GLU A 149 20.48 11.59 -8.74
N ILE A 150 19.96 12.83 -8.68
CA ILE A 150 20.67 14.04 -9.13
C ILE A 150 21.19 14.88 -7.94
N ASP A 151 22.50 14.80 -7.69
CA ASP A 151 23.26 15.72 -6.82
C ASP A 151 23.47 17.06 -7.55
N ALA A 152 22.49 17.96 -7.41
CA ALA A 152 22.45 19.25 -8.11
C ALA A 152 23.41 20.30 -7.50
N THR A 153 23.79 20.14 -6.23
CA THR A 153 24.63 21.07 -5.45
C THR A 153 26.10 20.65 -5.39
N GLY A 154 26.40 19.36 -5.57
CA GLY A 154 27.72 18.77 -5.41
C GLY A 154 28.12 18.52 -3.95
N ASP A 155 27.15 18.41 -3.03
CA ASP A 155 27.38 18.12 -1.61
C ASP A 155 27.04 16.68 -1.21
N GLY A 156 26.28 15.95 -2.03
CA GLY A 156 26.04 14.51 -1.92
C GLY A 156 24.65 14.09 -1.48
N GLU A 157 23.74 15.04 -1.23
CA GLU A 157 22.29 14.76 -1.17
C GLU A 157 21.69 14.87 -2.60
N PHE A 158 20.49 14.31 -2.82
CA PHE A 158 19.84 14.32 -4.14
C PHE A 158 18.61 15.24 -4.15
N ALA A 159 18.42 15.99 -5.24
CA ALA A 159 17.25 16.83 -5.44
C ALA A 159 15.96 15.98 -5.56
N THR A 160 14.83 16.49 -5.04
CA THR A 160 13.54 15.77 -4.98
C THR A 160 12.37 16.62 -5.49
N ASP A 161 11.28 15.98 -5.91
CA ASP A 161 10.02 16.66 -6.23
C ASP A 161 9.07 16.58 -5.02
N THR A 162 8.97 17.66 -4.25
CA THR A 162 8.06 17.75 -3.10
C THR A 162 6.64 18.17 -3.50
N THR A 163 6.31 18.12 -4.80
CA THR A 163 5.10 18.69 -5.38
C THR A 163 4.37 17.77 -6.38
N GLY A 164 4.93 16.60 -6.72
CA GLY A 164 4.28 15.56 -7.52
C GLY A 164 3.97 15.95 -8.98
N ASN A 165 4.83 16.76 -9.61
CA ASN A 165 4.71 17.15 -11.03
C ASN A 165 5.88 16.74 -11.94
N GLY A 166 6.86 15.98 -11.44
CA GLY A 166 8.03 15.50 -12.19
C GLY A 166 9.19 16.49 -12.26
N LEU A 167 9.19 17.56 -11.46
CA LEU A 167 10.26 18.58 -11.48
C LEU A 167 10.87 18.72 -10.08
N LEU A 168 12.19 18.58 -9.98
CA LEU A 168 12.92 18.44 -8.72
C LEU A 168 13.10 19.81 -8.04
N ASN A 169 12.03 20.28 -7.37
CA ASN A 169 11.92 21.62 -6.81
C ASN A 169 12.60 21.79 -5.43
N ASP A 170 12.79 20.70 -4.68
CA ASP A 170 13.77 20.61 -3.60
C ASP A 170 15.12 20.34 -4.27
N VAL A 171 15.98 21.35 -4.32
CA VAL A 171 17.23 21.35 -5.10
C VAL A 171 18.44 21.08 -4.21
N ASN A 172 18.30 21.21 -2.89
CA ASN A 172 19.36 20.88 -1.94
C ASN A 172 19.20 19.49 -1.28
N GLY A 173 18.09 18.79 -1.52
CA GLY A 173 17.80 17.47 -0.97
C GLY A 173 17.45 17.45 0.52
N ASP A 174 17.08 18.60 1.12
CA ASP A 174 16.76 18.67 2.56
C ASP A 174 15.30 18.28 2.89
N GLY A 175 14.45 18.12 1.86
CA GLY A 175 13.08 17.66 1.95
C GLY A 175 12.04 18.75 2.23
N GLU A 176 12.43 20.03 2.32
CA GLU A 176 11.52 21.17 2.37
C GLU A 176 11.76 22.13 1.19
N PHE A 177 10.74 22.39 0.36
CA PHE A 177 10.85 23.41 -0.68
C PHE A 177 10.87 24.83 -0.07
N THR A 178 12.01 25.52 -0.20
CA THR A 178 12.25 26.81 0.43
C THR A 178 12.96 27.81 -0.49
N ILE A 179 13.29 28.98 0.08
CA ILE A 179 14.16 29.98 -0.55
C ILE A 179 15.62 29.50 -0.68
N PHE A 180 16.03 28.44 0.00
CA PHE A 180 17.38 27.90 -0.14
C PHE A 180 17.56 27.13 -1.44
N ASP A 181 16.52 26.47 -1.94
CA ASP A 181 16.48 25.77 -3.22
C ASP A 181 16.64 26.73 -4.39
N VAL A 182 15.89 27.83 -4.38
CA VAL A 182 16.03 28.91 -5.37
C VAL A 182 17.47 29.47 -5.37
N GLN A 183 18.13 29.54 -4.21
CA GLN A 183 19.52 29.98 -4.10
C GLN A 183 20.51 28.90 -4.57
N ALA A 184 20.29 27.63 -4.22
CA ALA A 184 21.09 26.49 -4.66
C ALA A 184 21.02 26.33 -6.19
N PHE A 185 19.82 26.41 -6.75
CA PHE A 185 19.56 26.38 -8.18
C PHE A 185 20.18 27.58 -8.89
N PHE A 186 20.01 28.81 -8.39
CA PHE A 186 20.68 29.99 -8.98
C PHE A 186 22.22 29.88 -8.98
N LEU A 187 22.81 29.20 -8.00
CA LEU A 187 24.25 28.96 -7.95
C LEU A 187 24.72 27.83 -8.88
N ASN A 188 23.86 26.85 -9.18
CA ASN A 188 24.24 25.61 -9.84
C ASN A 188 23.54 25.31 -11.19
N PHE A 189 22.63 26.16 -11.68
CA PHE A 189 21.87 25.86 -12.91
C PHE A 189 22.76 25.73 -14.17
N GLU A 190 23.92 26.39 -14.21
CA GLU A 190 24.92 26.25 -15.29
C GLU A 190 25.84 25.00 -15.13
N THR A 191 25.67 24.19 -14.08
CA THR A 191 26.51 23.01 -13.83
C THR A 191 26.11 21.81 -14.69
N PRO A 192 27.03 20.85 -14.93
CA PRO A 192 26.69 19.60 -15.61
C PRO A 192 25.68 18.70 -14.86
N ALA A 193 25.40 18.93 -13.57
CA ALA A 193 24.37 18.18 -12.86
C ALA A 193 22.97 18.61 -13.32
N VAL A 194 22.76 19.92 -13.50
CA VAL A 194 21.50 20.49 -13.98
C VAL A 194 21.41 20.45 -15.52
N GLN A 195 22.45 20.91 -16.23
CA GLN A 195 22.44 21.05 -17.70
C GLN A 195 22.38 19.72 -18.48
N ASN A 196 22.67 18.57 -17.87
CA ASN A 196 22.53 17.26 -18.53
C ASN A 196 21.16 16.60 -18.26
N ASN A 197 20.35 17.15 -17.36
CA ASN A 197 19.01 16.65 -17.01
C ASN A 197 17.97 17.78 -17.10
N PRO A 198 17.89 18.54 -18.22
CA PRO A 198 17.07 19.74 -18.29
C PRO A 198 15.58 19.46 -18.03
N GLU A 199 15.08 18.30 -18.42
CA GLU A 199 13.71 17.85 -18.17
C GLU A 199 13.33 17.70 -16.69
N ALA A 200 14.30 17.56 -15.78
CA ALA A 200 14.06 17.55 -14.33
C ALA A 200 13.94 18.95 -13.71
N PHE A 201 14.36 19.99 -14.46
CA PHE A 201 14.61 21.35 -13.97
C PHE A 201 14.06 22.45 -14.90
N ASN A 202 13.31 22.08 -15.94
CA ASN A 202 12.58 22.97 -16.83
C ASN A 202 11.33 23.46 -16.08
N PHE A 203 11.53 24.47 -15.23
CA PHE A 203 10.47 25.02 -14.39
C PHE A 203 9.61 26.02 -15.15
N ASP A 204 10.14 26.70 -16.17
CA ASP A 204 9.37 27.67 -16.97
C ASP A 204 8.45 27.04 -18.04
N GLY A 205 8.71 25.78 -18.39
CA GLY A 205 7.91 24.96 -19.27
C GLY A 205 8.10 25.24 -20.76
N ASP A 206 9.21 25.85 -21.17
CA ASP A 206 9.51 26.12 -22.59
C ASP A 206 10.12 24.90 -23.34
N GLU A 207 10.30 25.04 -24.67
CA GLU A 207 10.76 23.95 -25.55
C GLU A 207 12.31 23.85 -25.67
N ASN A 208 13.09 24.49 -24.79
CA ASN A 208 14.56 24.42 -24.82
C ASN A 208 15.12 23.08 -24.32
N ASP A 209 16.28 22.69 -24.84
CA ASP A 209 17.09 21.55 -24.36
C ASP A 209 18.09 21.94 -23.26
N GLN A 210 17.87 23.09 -22.60
CA GLN A 210 18.81 23.72 -21.66
C GLN A 210 18.05 24.49 -20.58
N VAL A 211 18.45 24.30 -19.32
CA VAL A 211 17.98 25.10 -18.17
C VAL A 211 18.56 26.51 -18.25
N THR A 212 17.75 27.52 -17.98
CA THR A 212 18.09 28.93 -18.14
C THR A 212 17.86 29.74 -16.86
N ILE A 213 18.13 31.05 -16.93
CA ILE A 213 17.79 31.98 -15.86
C ILE A 213 16.27 32.19 -15.71
N PHE A 214 15.44 31.76 -16.67
CA PHE A 214 13.98 31.84 -16.59
C PHE A 214 13.41 30.74 -15.70
N ASP A 215 13.96 29.53 -15.73
CA ASP A 215 13.64 28.44 -14.79
C ASP A 215 13.89 28.86 -13.34
N VAL A 216 15.01 29.56 -13.08
CA VAL A 216 15.32 30.11 -11.75
C VAL A 216 14.28 31.16 -11.32
N GLN A 217 13.74 31.93 -12.27
CA GLN A 217 12.67 32.89 -12.00
C GLN A 217 11.33 32.19 -11.74
N GLU A 218 11.00 31.11 -12.46
CA GLU A 218 9.75 30.38 -12.24
C GLU A 218 9.79 29.54 -10.96
N LEU A 219 10.92 28.90 -10.62
CA LEU A 219 11.10 28.25 -9.31
C LEU A 219 10.90 29.25 -8.16
N PHE A 220 11.41 30.48 -8.30
CA PHE A 220 11.12 31.56 -7.34
C PHE A 220 9.64 31.97 -7.33
N LEU A 221 8.97 32.03 -8.48
CA LEU A 221 7.54 32.37 -8.55
C LEU A 221 6.68 31.30 -7.89
N ARG A 222 6.94 30.00 -8.15
CA ARG A 222 6.27 28.85 -7.50
C ARG A 222 6.33 28.97 -5.97
N LEU A 223 7.50 29.27 -5.40
CA LEU A 223 7.70 29.52 -3.96
C LEU A 223 6.89 30.71 -3.39
N THR A 224 6.43 31.64 -4.24
CA THR A 224 5.57 32.77 -3.80
C THR A 224 4.07 32.49 -3.93
N LEU A 225 3.68 31.30 -4.40
CA LEU A 225 2.29 30.87 -4.59
C LEU A 225 1.82 29.83 -3.56
N THR A 226 2.74 29.28 -2.76
CA THR A 226 2.52 28.41 -1.59
C THR A 226 2.24 29.23 -0.32
#